data_AF-A0A940AHW8-F1
#
_entry.id   AF-A0A940AHW8-F1
#
_cell.length_a   1.000
_cell.length_b   1.000
_cell.length_c   1.000
_cell.angle_alpha   90.00
_cell.angle_beta   90.00
_cell.angle_gamma   90.00
#
_symmetry.space_group_name_H-M   'P 1'
#
loop_
_entity.id
_entity.type
_entity.pdbx_description
1 polymer ?
#
loop_
_entity_poly.entity_id
_entity_poly.type
_entity_poly.pdbx_seq_one_letter_code
_entity_poly.pdbx_strand_id
1 'polypeptide(L)'
;IYPEKYTEKCHWKKLKGCDWTWLLQKKPQLADYCLWKKLTGEDWNGLLQEQPQFADKCPWKKLTGWNWSWLLRYQPQFADKCPWKKITGSAWASLLSDQPQFADKCPWKKLRGQDWSNLLQDQPQLAEHCAWEKLDRDAWHGLLPKQPQFADKCPWKKLRGEDWQRLLREQPQFADKCPWKKLTGGDWSWLLREQPQFADKCLWDKLDCNAWGWLLCEQPQFADRLPLETLLRNQSQSAGNYPWGTLGAWGLILSFRPELADKCPWEELLGADWSFLLWKQPQFAEKCCWRKLDHHDWVNLLEVRPQFAEKCCWRKLNGNDWNMLLYHQPQFADKCPWEILTAWDLTLVISKHPQFAEKYPWEQFTSDDLDFLLLTCFQYQQD
;
A
#
# COMPACT_ATOMS: atom_id res chain seq x y z
N ILE A 1 15.81 -18.65 41.79
CA ILE A 1 15.40 -19.91 41.12
C ILE A 1 16.66 -20.62 40.66
N TYR A 2 16.98 -21.75 41.30
CA TYR A 2 18.24 -22.49 41.17
C TYR A 2 18.57 -22.87 39.71
N PRO A 3 19.72 -22.41 39.15
CA PRO A 3 20.19 -22.84 37.83
C PRO A 3 20.43 -24.36 37.76
N GLU A 4 20.77 -24.96 38.90
CA GLU A 4 21.19 -26.37 39.04
C GLU A 4 20.12 -27.40 38.66
N LYS A 5 18.81 -27.06 38.75
CA LYS A 5 17.75 -28.00 38.36
C LYS A 5 17.51 -28.09 36.84
N TYR A 6 17.99 -27.12 36.06
CA TYR A 6 17.82 -27.12 34.60
C TYR A 6 19.02 -27.73 33.86
N THR A 7 20.18 -27.81 34.49
CA THR A 7 21.45 -28.20 33.86
C THR A 7 21.57 -29.71 33.62
N GLU A 8 20.96 -30.55 34.45
CA GLU A 8 21.05 -32.02 34.32
C GLU A 8 20.14 -32.61 33.23
N LYS A 9 19.04 -31.92 32.86
CA LYS A 9 18.10 -32.39 31.82
C LYS A 9 18.26 -31.71 30.47
N CYS A 10 19.00 -30.60 30.39
CA CYS A 10 19.16 -29.88 29.14
C CYS A 10 20.20 -30.56 28.24
N HIS A 11 19.75 -31.00 27.06
CA HIS A 11 20.65 -31.46 26.00
C HIS A 11 21.34 -30.26 25.33
N TRP A 12 22.27 -29.59 26.03
CA TRP A 12 23.03 -28.42 25.55
C TRP A 12 23.64 -28.61 24.16
N LYS A 13 24.02 -29.85 23.83
CA LYS A 13 24.57 -30.23 22.52
C LYS A 13 23.56 -30.11 21.36
N LYS A 14 22.25 -30.12 21.62
CA LYS A 14 21.19 -29.97 20.60
C LYS A 14 20.92 -28.51 20.25
N LEU A 15 21.22 -27.57 21.15
CA LEU A 15 21.03 -26.14 20.91
C LEU A 15 21.91 -25.66 19.74
N LYS A 16 21.31 -24.88 18.83
CA LYS A 16 21.95 -24.17 17.72
C LYS A 16 22.47 -22.80 18.20
N GLY A 17 23.18 -22.08 17.32
CA GLY A 17 23.74 -20.76 17.62
C GLY A 17 22.69 -19.75 18.07
N CYS A 18 21.55 -19.68 17.37
CA CYS A 18 20.45 -18.77 17.70
C CYS A 18 19.81 -19.08 19.06
N ASP A 19 19.66 -20.36 19.40
CA ASP A 19 19.13 -20.79 20.70
C ASP A 19 20.03 -20.32 21.84
N TRP A 20 21.35 -20.45 21.66
CA TRP A 20 22.33 -19.95 22.62
C TRP A 20 22.32 -18.44 22.75
N THR A 21 22.20 -17.72 21.63
CA THR A 21 22.10 -16.25 21.62
C THR A 21 20.91 -15.80 22.45
N TRP A 22 19.71 -16.32 22.16
CA TRP A 22 18.50 -15.97 22.90
C TRP A 22 18.61 -16.33 24.39
N LEU A 23 19.13 -17.52 24.71
CA LEU A 23 19.30 -17.96 26.09
C LEU A 23 20.24 -17.05 26.88
N LEU A 24 21.40 -16.72 26.31
CA LEU A 24 22.41 -15.89 26.97
C LEU A 24 21.99 -14.42 27.08
N GLN A 25 21.20 -13.91 26.14
CA GLN A 25 20.58 -12.59 26.26
C GLN A 25 19.68 -12.50 27.50
N LYS A 26 18.98 -13.59 27.87
CA LYS A 26 18.07 -13.61 29.03
C LYS A 26 18.71 -14.14 30.32
N LYS A 27 19.72 -15.00 30.20
CA LYS A 27 20.37 -15.73 31.30
C LYS A 27 21.90 -15.79 31.09
N PRO A 28 22.60 -14.65 31.22
CA PRO A 28 24.04 -14.58 31.00
C PRO A 28 24.86 -15.51 31.92
N GLN A 29 24.33 -15.88 33.09
CA GLN A 29 24.97 -16.84 34.00
C GLN A 29 25.15 -18.26 33.42
N LEU A 30 24.51 -18.58 32.29
CA LEU A 30 24.65 -19.88 31.62
C LEU A 30 25.82 -19.91 30.61
N ALA A 31 26.64 -18.85 30.58
CA ALA A 31 27.78 -18.70 29.68
C ALA A 31 28.76 -19.87 29.70
N ASP A 32 28.98 -20.51 30.85
CA ASP A 32 29.92 -21.64 31.00
C ASP A 32 29.46 -22.90 30.25
N TYR A 33 28.17 -23.04 29.98
CA TYR A 33 27.62 -24.16 29.22
C TYR A 33 27.57 -23.89 27.71
N CYS A 34 27.79 -22.63 27.30
CA CYS A 34 27.61 -22.22 25.92
C CYS A 34 28.64 -22.86 24.99
N LEU A 35 28.15 -23.45 23.91
CA LEU A 35 28.99 -23.93 22.82
C LEU A 35 29.34 -22.78 21.87
N TRP A 36 30.15 -21.83 22.33
CA TRP A 36 30.55 -20.59 21.62
C TRP A 36 30.92 -20.76 20.14
N LYS A 37 31.54 -21.90 19.80
CA LYS A 37 31.91 -22.24 18.42
C LYS A 37 30.72 -22.35 17.47
N LYS A 38 29.52 -22.68 17.97
CA LYS A 38 28.27 -22.79 17.19
C LYS A 38 27.66 -21.46 16.81
N LEU A 39 28.00 -20.37 17.52
CA LEU A 39 27.48 -19.04 17.20
C LEU A 39 28.10 -18.54 15.89
N THR A 40 27.24 -18.13 14.97
CA THR A 40 27.58 -17.46 13.71
C THR A 40 27.91 -15.98 13.94
N GLY A 41 28.30 -15.25 12.90
CA GLY A 41 28.53 -13.81 13.01
C GLY A 41 27.28 -13.02 13.41
N GLU A 42 26.11 -13.47 12.96
CA GLU A 42 24.82 -12.87 13.30
C GLU A 42 24.42 -13.14 14.75
N ASP A 43 24.61 -14.38 15.22
CA ASP A 43 24.44 -14.75 16.63
C ASP A 43 25.30 -13.88 17.55
N TRP A 44 26.58 -13.72 17.22
CA TRP A 44 27.49 -12.87 17.99
C TRP A 44 27.09 -11.39 17.96
N ASN A 45 26.61 -10.89 16.81
CA ASN A 45 26.11 -9.53 16.71
C ASN A 45 24.93 -9.31 17.66
N GLY A 46 23.90 -10.16 17.60
CA GLY A 46 22.73 -10.06 18.48
C GLY A 46 23.08 -10.24 19.96
N LEU A 47 23.99 -11.17 20.28
CA LEU A 47 24.41 -11.38 21.66
C LEU A 47 25.15 -10.17 22.23
N LEU A 48 26.12 -9.62 21.50
CA LEU A 48 26.94 -8.53 22.02
C LEU A 48 26.21 -7.19 22.09
N GLN A 49 25.15 -6.99 21.30
CA GLN A 49 24.27 -5.83 21.44
C GLN A 49 23.59 -5.79 22.82
N GLU A 50 23.21 -6.94 23.36
CA GLU A 50 22.49 -7.04 24.64
C GLU A 50 23.42 -7.37 25.83
N GLN A 51 24.50 -8.10 25.57
CA GLN A 51 25.40 -8.64 26.60
C GLN A 51 26.87 -8.37 26.20
N PRO A 52 27.31 -7.09 26.22
CA PRO A 52 28.65 -6.69 25.79
C PRO A 52 29.78 -7.32 26.63
N GLN A 53 29.50 -7.82 27.83
CA GLN A 53 30.49 -8.49 28.69
C GLN A 53 31.05 -9.80 28.09
N PHE A 54 30.40 -10.39 27.08
CA PHE A 54 30.92 -11.59 26.38
C PHE A 54 31.88 -11.27 25.23
N ALA A 55 32.30 -10.02 25.10
CA ALA A 55 33.23 -9.55 24.07
C ALA A 55 34.58 -10.29 24.08
N ASP A 56 35.05 -10.74 25.25
CA ASP A 56 36.28 -11.52 25.41
C ASP A 56 36.21 -12.89 24.71
N LYS A 57 35.01 -13.45 24.60
CA LYS A 57 34.75 -14.75 23.97
C LYS A 57 34.45 -14.64 22.47
N CYS A 58 34.21 -13.43 21.96
CA CYS A 58 33.77 -13.22 20.60
C CYS A 58 34.93 -13.46 19.60
N PRO A 59 34.79 -14.39 18.64
CA PRO A 59 35.71 -14.49 17.52
C PRO A 59 35.37 -13.40 16.49
N TRP A 60 35.82 -12.16 16.74
CA TRP A 60 35.57 -10.95 15.93
C TRP A 60 35.69 -11.13 14.41
N LYS A 61 36.55 -12.06 13.96
CA LYS A 61 36.70 -12.43 12.55
C LYS A 61 35.42 -12.98 11.89
N LYS A 62 34.50 -13.57 12.66
CA LYS A 62 33.20 -14.09 12.20
C LYS A 62 32.20 -12.98 11.84
N LEU A 63 32.37 -11.78 12.38
CA LEU A 63 31.50 -10.66 12.07
C LEU A 63 31.77 -10.14 10.65
N THR A 64 30.71 -10.03 9.86
CA THR A 64 30.71 -9.38 8.54
C THR A 64 30.70 -7.86 8.68
N GLY A 65 30.89 -7.11 7.59
CA GLY A 65 30.78 -5.65 7.60
C GLY A 65 29.40 -5.16 8.08
N TRP A 66 28.33 -5.89 7.75
CA TRP A 66 26.98 -5.58 8.21
C TRP A 66 26.78 -5.88 9.70
N ASN A 67 27.34 -6.98 10.20
CA ASN A 67 27.32 -7.26 11.63
C ASN A 67 28.05 -6.16 12.41
N TRP A 68 29.18 -5.68 11.89
CA TRP A 68 29.93 -4.58 12.52
C TRP A 68 29.16 -3.26 12.53
N SER A 69 28.51 -2.88 11.43
CA SER A 69 27.71 -1.63 11.41
C SER A 69 26.57 -1.68 12.43
N TRP A 70 25.88 -2.81 12.53
CA TRP A 70 24.83 -3.01 13.53
C TRP A 70 25.38 -3.04 14.96
N LEU A 71 26.47 -3.77 15.22
CA LEU A 71 27.04 -3.83 16.56
C LEU A 71 27.48 -2.44 17.04
N LEU A 72 28.18 -1.67 16.19
CA LEU A 72 28.68 -0.35 16.56
C LEU A 72 27.59 0.70 16.71
N ARG A 73 26.43 0.51 16.07
CA ARG A 73 25.24 1.34 16.29
C ARG A 73 24.79 1.30 17.76
N TYR A 74 24.84 0.13 18.38
CA TYR A 74 24.37 -0.07 19.77
C TYR A 74 25.50 -0.08 20.81
N GLN A 75 26.69 -0.53 20.41
CA GLN A 75 27.85 -0.72 21.29
C GLN A 75 29.10 -0.06 20.68
N PRO A 76 29.15 1.29 20.62
CA PRO A 76 30.25 2.03 20.01
C PRO A 76 31.61 1.80 20.69
N GLN A 77 31.64 1.30 21.94
CA GLN A 77 32.87 0.97 22.66
C GLN A 77 33.72 -0.14 22.01
N PHE A 78 33.15 -0.94 21.09
CA PHE A 78 33.90 -1.96 20.35
C PHE A 78 34.57 -1.44 19.07
N ALA A 79 34.59 -0.12 18.87
CA ALA A 79 35.23 0.53 17.73
C ALA A 79 36.71 0.17 17.55
N ASP A 80 37.44 -0.07 18.65
CA ASP A 80 38.85 -0.49 18.67
C ASP A 80 39.07 -1.86 18.02
N LYS A 81 38.06 -2.72 18.06
CA LYS A 81 38.10 -4.09 17.51
C LYS A 81 37.59 -4.17 16.08
N CYS A 82 36.96 -3.10 15.58
CA CYS A 82 36.31 -3.11 14.29
C CYS A 82 37.35 -3.10 13.14
N PRO A 83 37.33 -4.10 12.25
CA PRO A 83 38.07 -4.04 11.00
C PRO A 83 37.30 -3.16 10.01
N TRP A 84 37.39 -1.83 10.16
CA TRP A 84 36.67 -0.80 9.37
C TRP A 84 36.65 -1.06 7.85
N LYS A 85 37.71 -1.68 7.31
CA LYS A 85 37.81 -2.07 5.89
C LYS A 85 36.70 -3.04 5.45
N LYS A 86 36.12 -3.86 6.35
CA LYS A 86 35.03 -4.80 6.05
C LYS A 86 33.67 -4.12 5.85
N ILE A 87 33.47 -2.92 6.40
CA ILE A 87 32.18 -2.22 6.29
C ILE A 87 32.00 -1.72 4.85
N THR A 88 30.85 -2.05 4.24
CA THR A 88 30.45 -1.68 2.87
C THR A 88 29.85 -0.27 2.84
N GLY A 89 29.61 0.31 1.65
CA GLY A 89 29.05 1.66 1.51
C GLY A 89 27.71 1.84 2.24
N SER A 90 26.75 0.94 1.99
CA SER A 90 25.45 0.96 2.66
C SER A 90 25.52 0.72 4.16
N ALA A 91 26.41 -0.17 4.62
CA ALA A 91 26.66 -0.40 6.04
C ALA A 91 27.27 0.83 6.72
N TRP A 92 28.12 1.57 6.01
CA TRP A 92 28.67 2.85 6.47
C TRP A 92 27.60 3.93 6.58
N ALA A 93 26.74 4.08 5.57
CA ALA A 93 25.64 5.03 5.64
C ALA A 93 24.72 4.74 6.83
N SER A 94 24.32 3.48 7.01
CA SER A 94 23.52 3.07 8.17
C SER A 94 24.23 3.33 9.50
N LEU A 95 25.52 3.02 9.61
CA LEU A 95 26.26 3.27 10.85
C LEU A 95 26.35 4.76 11.17
N LEU A 96 26.68 5.59 10.18
CA LEU A 96 26.87 7.02 10.38
C LEU A 96 25.54 7.76 10.61
N SER A 97 24.42 7.26 10.06
CA SER A 97 23.09 7.77 10.39
C SER A 97 22.79 7.72 11.89
N ASP A 98 23.32 6.72 12.61
CA ASP A 98 23.11 6.57 14.05
C ASP A 98 24.31 7.04 14.90
N GLN A 99 25.54 6.92 14.38
CA GLN A 99 26.79 7.17 15.09
C GLN A 99 27.74 8.04 14.23
N PRO A 100 27.43 9.34 14.03
CA PRO A 100 28.21 10.23 13.17
C PRO A 100 29.64 10.48 13.66
N GLN A 101 29.97 10.18 14.93
CA GLN A 101 31.32 10.32 15.47
C GLN A 101 32.36 9.40 14.81
N PHE A 102 31.94 8.37 14.07
CA PHE A 102 32.85 7.50 13.30
C PHE A 102 33.13 8.02 11.89
N ALA A 103 32.71 9.24 11.56
CA ALA A 103 32.95 9.89 10.28
C ALA A 103 34.44 9.91 9.88
N ASP A 104 35.35 10.11 10.84
CA ASP A 104 36.81 10.12 10.63
C ASP A 104 37.36 8.76 10.15
N LYS A 105 36.65 7.65 10.43
CA LYS A 105 37.01 6.30 9.98
C LYS A 105 36.39 5.93 8.64
N CYS A 106 35.44 6.73 8.14
CA CYS A 106 34.66 6.37 6.97
C CYS A 106 35.46 6.55 5.67
N PRO A 107 35.63 5.50 4.84
CA PRO A 107 36.15 5.64 3.50
C PRO A 107 35.03 6.15 2.57
N TRP A 108 34.74 7.46 2.61
CA TRP A 108 33.66 8.15 1.87
C TRP A 108 33.49 7.72 0.42
N LYS A 109 34.59 7.37 -0.27
CA LYS A 109 34.59 6.85 -1.64
C LYS A 109 33.74 5.57 -1.84
N LYS A 110 33.48 4.79 -0.78
CA LYS A 110 32.65 3.57 -0.82
C LYS A 110 31.15 3.87 -0.94
N LEU A 111 30.70 5.05 -0.51
CA LEU A 111 29.30 5.43 -0.56
C LEU A 111 28.89 5.72 -2.02
N ARG A 112 27.71 5.21 -2.38
CA ARG A 112 27.01 5.45 -3.65
C ARG A 112 25.93 6.52 -3.46
N GLY A 113 25.26 6.92 -4.55
CA GLY A 113 24.22 7.96 -4.51
C GLY A 113 23.15 7.73 -3.45
N GLN A 114 22.58 6.52 -3.40
CA GLN A 114 21.55 6.18 -2.41
C GLN A 114 22.10 6.15 -0.97
N ASP A 115 23.33 5.67 -0.78
CA ASP A 115 23.97 5.66 0.54
C ASP A 115 24.11 7.10 1.08
N TRP A 116 24.53 8.04 0.21
CA TRP A 116 24.60 9.46 0.54
C TRP A 116 23.24 10.08 0.81
N SER A 117 22.24 9.80 -0.02
CA SER A 117 20.87 10.30 0.20
C SER A 117 20.34 9.87 1.56
N ASN A 118 20.47 8.60 1.91
CA ASN A 118 20.00 8.10 3.21
C ASN A 118 20.77 8.75 4.36
N LEU A 119 22.11 8.82 4.26
CA LEU A 119 22.94 9.42 5.30
C LEU A 119 22.61 10.90 5.52
N LEU A 120 22.49 11.69 4.45
CA LEU A 120 22.25 13.13 4.57
C LEU A 120 20.83 13.47 5.00
N GLN A 121 19.85 12.58 4.78
CA GLN A 121 18.52 12.73 5.35
C GLN A 121 18.55 12.71 6.89
N ASP A 122 19.44 11.91 7.48
CA ASP A 122 19.54 11.77 8.94
C ASP A 122 20.62 12.70 9.55
N GLN A 123 21.73 12.91 8.83
CA GLN A 123 22.93 13.60 9.30
C GLN A 123 23.40 14.65 8.29
N PRO A 124 22.65 15.76 8.11
CA PRO A 124 22.96 16.79 7.12
C PRO A 124 24.31 17.49 7.35
N GLN A 125 24.86 17.46 8.56
CA GLN A 125 26.18 18.03 8.86
C GLN A 125 27.34 17.28 8.17
N LEU A 126 27.14 16.03 7.73
CA LEU A 126 28.14 15.27 6.97
C LEU A 126 28.19 15.63 5.47
N ALA A 127 27.43 16.64 5.06
CA ALA A 127 27.37 17.15 3.70
C ALA A 127 28.73 17.64 3.16
N GLU A 128 29.65 18.06 4.03
CA GLU A 128 31.00 18.49 3.64
C GLU A 128 31.83 17.38 2.98
N HIS A 129 31.49 16.12 3.24
CA HIS A 129 32.14 14.96 2.65
C HIS A 129 31.40 14.40 1.43
N CYS A 130 30.22 14.96 1.11
CA CYS A 130 29.34 14.38 0.10
C CYS A 130 29.89 14.54 -1.32
N ALA A 131 29.96 13.41 -2.01
CA ALA A 131 30.19 13.35 -3.45
C ALA A 131 28.86 13.60 -4.20
N TRP A 132 28.42 14.86 -4.25
CA TRP A 132 27.14 15.29 -4.83
C TRP A 132 26.90 14.77 -6.26
N GLU A 133 27.97 14.61 -7.04
CA GLU A 133 27.94 14.08 -8.40
C GLU A 133 27.46 12.63 -8.48
N LYS A 134 27.59 11.85 -7.39
CA LYS A 134 27.13 10.46 -7.30
C LYS A 134 25.62 10.34 -7.06
N LEU A 135 24.94 11.41 -6.64
CA LEU A 135 23.50 11.37 -6.44
C LEU A 135 22.79 11.39 -7.80
N ASP A 136 22.07 10.31 -8.05
CA ASP A 136 21.18 10.16 -9.20
C ASP A 136 19.80 10.77 -8.90
N ARG A 137 18.86 10.59 -9.83
CA ARG A 137 17.50 11.13 -9.70
C ARG A 137 16.82 10.64 -8.41
N ASP A 138 16.87 9.34 -8.14
CA ASP A 138 16.13 8.72 -7.04
C ASP A 138 16.72 9.14 -5.68
N ALA A 139 18.04 9.30 -5.61
CA ALA A 139 18.72 9.87 -4.46
C ALA A 139 18.28 11.33 -4.19
N TRP A 140 18.20 12.18 -5.23
CA TRP A 140 17.73 13.56 -5.07
C TRP A 140 16.24 13.65 -4.73
N HIS A 141 15.42 12.77 -5.32
CA HIS A 141 14.00 12.64 -5.03
C HIS A 141 13.74 12.34 -3.55
N GLY A 142 14.54 11.48 -2.93
CA GLY A 142 14.43 11.18 -1.49
C GLY A 142 15.00 12.28 -0.59
N LEU A 143 16.10 12.93 -1.00
CA LEU A 143 16.84 13.87 -0.16
C LEU A 143 16.19 15.25 -0.05
N LEU A 144 15.85 15.89 -1.16
CA LEU A 144 15.40 17.30 -1.16
C LEU A 144 14.11 17.55 -0.36
N PRO A 145 13.10 16.68 -0.39
CA PRO A 145 11.89 16.91 0.40
C PRO A 145 12.18 16.96 1.92
N LYS A 146 13.20 16.22 2.39
CA LYS A 146 13.60 16.21 3.81
C LYS A 146 14.67 17.23 4.16
N GLN A 147 15.56 17.55 3.23
CA GLN A 147 16.72 18.41 3.44
C GLN A 147 16.79 19.50 2.36
N PRO A 148 15.86 20.48 2.38
CA PRO A 148 15.77 21.53 1.36
C PRO A 148 17.00 22.44 1.28
N GLN A 149 17.83 22.51 2.33
CA GLN A 149 19.06 23.30 2.34
C GLN A 149 20.10 22.86 1.29
N PHE A 150 20.00 21.65 0.74
CA PHE A 150 20.89 21.15 -0.32
C PHE A 150 20.40 21.46 -1.74
N ALA A 151 19.38 22.29 -1.87
CA ALA A 151 18.80 22.72 -3.14
C ALA A 151 19.82 23.37 -4.10
N ASP A 152 20.83 24.07 -3.58
CA ASP A 152 21.89 24.70 -4.39
C ASP A 152 22.80 23.67 -5.07
N LYS A 153 22.91 22.45 -4.51
CA LYS A 153 23.69 21.34 -5.06
C LYS A 153 22.90 20.49 -6.05
N CYS A 154 21.57 20.60 -6.08
CA CYS A 154 20.73 19.73 -6.88
C CYS A 154 20.81 20.07 -8.38
N PRO A 155 21.12 19.09 -9.25
CA PRO A 155 20.98 19.24 -10.69
C PRO A 155 19.49 19.08 -11.09
N TRP A 156 18.68 20.12 -10.87
CA TRP A 156 17.22 20.18 -11.12
C TRP A 156 16.74 19.54 -12.42
N LYS A 157 17.56 19.60 -13.48
CA LYS A 157 17.28 18.97 -14.77
C LYS A 157 17.07 17.44 -14.70
N LYS A 158 17.65 16.75 -13.71
CA LYS A 158 17.52 15.30 -13.50
C LYS A 158 16.12 14.88 -13.03
N LEU A 159 15.39 15.78 -12.37
CA LEU A 159 14.06 15.49 -11.83
C LEU A 159 12.99 15.43 -12.94
N ARG A 160 12.04 14.49 -12.81
CA ARG A 160 10.87 14.28 -13.67
C ARG A 160 9.59 14.84 -13.02
N GLY A 161 8.46 14.74 -13.72
CA GLY A 161 7.17 15.25 -13.24
C GLY A 161 6.81 14.75 -11.83
N GLU A 162 6.86 13.43 -11.62
CA GLU A 162 6.61 12.78 -10.32
C GLU A 162 7.52 13.31 -9.20
N ASP A 163 8.81 13.55 -9.48
CA ASP A 163 9.77 14.05 -8.51
C ASP A 163 9.42 15.49 -8.10
N TRP A 164 9.06 16.32 -9.08
CA TRP A 164 8.64 17.70 -8.85
C TRP A 164 7.32 17.78 -8.09
N GLN A 165 6.34 16.94 -8.43
CA GLN A 165 5.07 16.89 -7.73
C GLN A 165 5.26 16.56 -6.26
N ARG A 166 6.04 15.53 -5.93
CA ARG A 166 6.34 15.20 -4.55
C ARG A 166 7.10 16.33 -3.85
N LEU A 167 8.15 16.85 -4.48
CA LEU A 167 8.96 17.91 -3.90
C LEU A 167 8.13 19.16 -3.59
N LEU A 168 7.27 19.61 -4.50
CA LEU A 168 6.48 20.83 -4.30
C LEU A 168 5.35 20.65 -3.29
N ARG A 169 4.87 19.43 -3.07
CA ARG A 169 3.93 19.12 -1.99
C ARG A 169 4.58 19.30 -0.62
N GLU A 170 5.83 18.86 -0.47
CA GLU A 170 6.56 18.94 0.80
C GLU A 170 7.31 20.28 0.97
N GLN A 171 7.76 20.90 -0.12
CA GLN A 171 8.64 22.08 -0.17
C GLN A 171 8.19 23.07 -1.26
N PRO A 172 7.05 23.78 -1.08
CA PRO A 172 6.47 24.67 -2.08
C PRO A 172 7.37 25.86 -2.45
N GLN A 173 8.37 26.20 -1.64
CA GLN A 173 9.32 27.29 -1.92
C GLN A 173 10.19 27.08 -3.18
N PHE A 174 10.26 25.85 -3.72
CA PHE A 174 11.00 25.56 -4.96
C PHE A 174 10.17 25.71 -6.24
N ALA A 175 8.98 26.29 -6.15
CA ALA A 175 8.08 26.54 -7.27
C ALA A 175 8.74 27.36 -8.39
N ASP A 176 9.65 28.27 -8.07
CA ASP A 176 10.42 29.08 -9.04
C ASP A 176 11.34 28.23 -9.94
N LYS A 177 11.76 27.06 -9.46
CA LYS A 177 12.67 26.14 -10.16
C LYS A 177 11.93 25.07 -10.95
N CYS A 178 10.64 24.90 -10.69
CA CYS A 178 9.86 23.82 -11.28
C CYS A 178 9.62 24.06 -12.78
N PRO A 179 10.05 23.13 -13.65
CA PRO A 179 9.64 23.14 -15.03
C PRO A 179 8.20 22.57 -15.13
N TRP A 180 7.19 23.39 -14.82
CA TRP A 180 5.77 23.03 -14.77
C TRP A 180 5.27 22.17 -15.95
N LYS A 181 5.85 22.37 -17.15
CA LYS A 181 5.58 21.58 -18.35
C LYS A 181 5.91 20.08 -18.22
N LYS A 182 6.76 19.66 -17.27
CA LYS A 182 7.09 18.25 -17.00
C LYS A 182 6.01 17.50 -16.22
N LEU A 183 5.12 18.21 -15.53
CA LEU A 183 4.04 17.58 -14.75
C LEU A 183 2.98 17.03 -15.72
N THR A 184 2.56 15.81 -15.47
CA THR A 184 1.42 15.14 -16.11
C THR A 184 0.09 15.55 -15.45
N GLY A 185 -1.05 15.15 -16.01
CA GLY A 185 -2.36 15.38 -15.38
C GLY A 185 -2.47 14.79 -13.98
N GLY A 186 -1.96 13.56 -13.80
CA GLY A 186 -1.87 12.92 -12.50
C GLY A 186 -1.02 13.73 -11.53
N ASP A 187 0.18 14.14 -11.94
CA ASP A 187 1.07 14.96 -11.11
C ASP A 187 0.37 16.26 -10.65
N TRP A 188 -0.32 16.95 -11.56
CA TRP A 188 -1.08 18.16 -11.23
C TRP A 188 -2.22 17.90 -10.25
N SER A 189 -3.00 16.84 -10.47
CA SER A 189 -4.09 16.46 -9.56
C SER A 189 -3.55 16.24 -8.14
N TRP A 190 -2.50 15.44 -7.99
CA TRP A 190 -1.90 15.21 -6.68
C TRP A 190 -1.30 16.47 -6.05
N LEU A 191 -0.64 17.32 -6.84
CA LEU A 191 -0.05 18.56 -6.33
C LEU A 191 -1.13 19.53 -5.86
N LEU A 192 -2.15 19.79 -6.67
CA LEU A 192 -3.17 20.79 -6.35
C LEU A 192 -4.08 20.37 -5.21
N ARG A 193 -4.25 19.05 -4.98
CA ARG A 193 -4.98 18.53 -3.80
C ARG A 193 -4.37 19.01 -2.48
N GLU A 194 -3.05 19.22 -2.43
CA GLU A 194 -2.34 19.64 -1.21
C GLU A 194 -1.81 21.07 -1.27
N GLN A 195 -1.52 21.59 -2.46
CA GLN A 195 -0.96 22.91 -2.69
C GLN A 195 -1.80 23.70 -3.72
N PRO A 196 -3.06 24.06 -3.38
CA PRO A 196 -3.98 24.73 -4.30
C PRO A 196 -3.50 26.11 -4.76
N GLN A 197 -2.53 26.73 -4.08
CA GLN A 197 -1.95 28.01 -4.48
C GLN A 197 -1.21 27.95 -5.83
N PHE A 198 -0.86 26.76 -6.34
CA PHE A 198 -0.22 26.60 -7.66
C PHE A 198 -1.23 26.51 -8.83
N ALA A 199 -2.51 26.76 -8.57
CA ALA A 199 -3.57 26.74 -9.57
C ALA A 199 -3.33 27.68 -10.77
N ASP A 200 -2.61 28.81 -10.56
CA ASP A 200 -2.24 29.75 -11.63
C ASP A 200 -1.17 29.20 -12.58
N LYS A 201 -0.38 28.21 -12.13
CA LYS A 201 0.64 27.52 -12.93
C LYS A 201 0.11 26.25 -13.60
N CYS A 202 -1.06 25.78 -13.18
CA CYS A 202 -1.62 24.52 -13.63
C CYS A 202 -1.90 24.51 -15.13
N LEU A 203 -1.43 23.46 -15.81
CA LEU A 203 -1.80 23.15 -17.18
C LEU A 203 -3.08 22.30 -17.14
N TRP A 204 -4.22 22.98 -16.96
CA TRP A 204 -5.54 22.38 -16.75
C TRP A 204 -5.95 21.38 -17.85
N ASP A 205 -5.47 21.59 -19.07
CA ASP A 205 -5.66 20.74 -20.24
C ASP A 205 -4.99 19.37 -20.12
N LYS A 206 -4.02 19.21 -19.21
CA LYS A 206 -3.36 17.93 -18.96
C LYS A 206 -4.14 17.01 -18.03
N LEU A 207 -5.06 17.54 -17.22
CA LEU A 207 -5.83 16.73 -16.29
C LEU A 207 -6.84 15.91 -17.08
N ASP A 208 -6.69 14.60 -17.02
CA ASP A 208 -7.73 13.69 -17.48
C ASP A 208 -8.91 13.67 -16.50
N CYS A 209 -9.94 12.94 -16.87
CA CYS A 209 -11.14 12.73 -16.07
C CYS A 209 -10.89 12.22 -14.65
N ASN A 210 -9.95 11.28 -14.48
CA ASN A 210 -9.63 10.70 -13.18
C ASN A 210 -8.92 11.76 -12.32
N ALA A 211 -7.93 12.43 -12.90
CA ALA A 211 -7.22 13.54 -12.29
C ALA A 211 -8.19 14.65 -11.82
N TRP A 212 -9.17 15.01 -12.66
CA TRP A 212 -10.23 15.96 -12.31
C TRP A 212 -11.13 15.47 -11.19
N GLY A 213 -11.61 14.22 -11.26
CA GLY A 213 -12.45 13.64 -10.23
C GLY A 213 -11.78 13.69 -8.86
N TRP A 214 -10.57 13.15 -8.75
CA TRP A 214 -9.80 13.18 -7.49
C TRP A 214 -9.48 14.59 -7.01
N LEU A 215 -9.20 15.53 -7.92
CA LEU A 215 -8.94 16.92 -7.55
C LEU A 215 -10.19 17.58 -6.97
N LEU A 216 -11.35 17.45 -7.63
CA LEU A 216 -12.58 18.08 -7.18
C LEU A 216 -13.17 17.48 -5.90
N CYS A 217 -12.76 16.26 -5.54
CA CYS A 217 -13.06 15.69 -4.22
C CYS A 217 -12.44 16.52 -3.09
N GLU A 218 -11.17 16.93 -3.23
CA GLU A 218 -10.44 17.64 -2.16
C GLU A 218 -10.45 19.16 -2.32
N GLN A 219 -10.52 19.65 -3.57
CA GLN A 219 -10.40 21.08 -3.89
C GLN A 219 -11.61 21.55 -4.70
N PRO A 220 -12.76 21.74 -4.04
CA PRO A 220 -14.02 22.03 -4.67
C PRO A 220 -14.05 23.25 -5.59
N GLN A 221 -13.29 24.26 -5.21
CA GLN A 221 -13.22 25.58 -5.81
C GLN A 221 -12.68 25.59 -7.24
N PHE A 222 -12.06 24.51 -7.70
CA PHE A 222 -11.58 24.40 -9.08
C PHE A 222 -12.64 23.92 -10.07
N ALA A 223 -13.89 23.72 -9.63
CA ALA A 223 -14.97 23.28 -10.50
C ALA A 223 -15.24 24.22 -11.70
N ASP A 224 -14.95 25.52 -11.56
CA ASP A 224 -15.11 26.49 -12.65
C ASP A 224 -13.99 26.44 -13.69
N ARG A 225 -12.91 25.70 -13.40
CA ARG A 225 -11.80 25.43 -14.33
C ARG A 225 -12.01 24.14 -15.14
N LEU A 226 -13.10 23.41 -14.90
CA LEU A 226 -13.37 22.11 -15.50
C LEU A 226 -13.60 22.24 -17.03
N PRO A 227 -12.78 21.61 -17.89
CA PRO A 227 -12.93 21.71 -19.33
C PRO A 227 -14.01 20.73 -19.83
N LEU A 228 -15.29 21.11 -19.67
CA LEU A 228 -16.46 20.28 -19.96
C LEU A 228 -16.37 19.58 -21.33
N GLU A 229 -16.04 20.33 -22.38
CA GLU A 229 -15.93 19.79 -23.76
C GLU A 229 -14.82 18.74 -23.93
N THR A 230 -13.71 18.87 -23.19
CA THR A 230 -12.58 17.95 -23.30
C THR A 230 -12.86 16.65 -22.52
N LEU A 231 -13.51 16.77 -21.37
CA LEU A 231 -13.90 15.61 -20.57
C LEU A 231 -14.92 14.73 -21.29
N LEU A 232 -15.87 15.34 -22.01
CA LEU A 232 -16.84 14.64 -22.85
C LEU A 232 -16.17 13.77 -23.91
N ARG A 233 -15.17 14.30 -24.62
CA ARG A 233 -14.48 13.56 -25.68
C ARG A 233 -13.64 12.38 -25.17
N ASN A 234 -13.17 12.47 -23.94
CA ASN A 234 -12.23 11.50 -23.36
C ASN A 234 -12.91 10.45 -22.45
N GLN A 235 -14.23 10.52 -22.23
CA GLN A 235 -14.97 9.55 -21.41
C GLN A 235 -14.83 8.10 -21.90
N SER A 236 -14.62 7.88 -23.20
CA SER A 236 -14.44 6.54 -23.78
C SER A 236 -13.02 5.98 -23.67
N GLN A 237 -12.02 6.80 -23.30
CA GLN A 237 -10.60 6.43 -23.34
C GLN A 237 -9.99 6.15 -21.96
N SER A 238 -10.65 6.56 -20.88
CA SER A 238 -10.12 6.45 -19.51
C SER A 238 -10.61 5.21 -18.77
N ALA A 239 -10.21 4.03 -19.26
CA ALA A 239 -10.50 2.77 -18.58
C ALA A 239 -9.56 2.53 -17.41
N GLY A 240 -9.97 2.94 -16.21
CA GLY A 240 -9.38 2.44 -14.97
C GLY A 240 -10.01 1.09 -14.61
N ASN A 241 -9.19 0.05 -14.38
CA ASN A 241 -9.68 -1.23 -13.85
C ASN A 241 -9.98 -1.08 -12.36
N TYR A 242 -11.22 -0.73 -12.01
CA TYR A 242 -11.73 -0.83 -10.64
C TYR A 242 -12.57 -2.11 -10.47
N PRO A 243 -12.74 -2.62 -9.24
CA PRO A 243 -13.66 -3.74 -8.96
C PRO A 243 -15.11 -3.49 -9.44
N TRP A 244 -15.48 -2.22 -9.64
CA TRP A 244 -16.78 -1.75 -10.09
C TRP A 244 -16.81 -1.41 -11.60
N GLY A 245 -15.78 -1.80 -12.36
CA GLY A 245 -15.65 -1.46 -13.79
C GLY A 245 -14.94 -0.12 -14.04
N THR A 246 -14.94 0.32 -15.30
CA THR A 246 -14.41 1.62 -15.71
C THR A 246 -15.35 2.74 -15.26
N LEU A 247 -14.98 3.45 -14.19
CA LEU A 247 -15.66 4.68 -13.78
C LEU A 247 -15.27 5.82 -14.71
N GLY A 248 -16.26 6.46 -15.31
CA GLY A 248 -16.10 7.70 -16.05
C GLY A 248 -15.95 8.91 -15.12
N ALA A 249 -15.47 10.00 -15.69
CA ALA A 249 -15.20 11.26 -14.99
C ALA A 249 -16.38 11.73 -14.13
N TRP A 250 -17.57 11.68 -14.72
CA TRP A 250 -18.75 12.32 -14.17
C TRP A 250 -19.42 11.48 -13.08
N GLY A 251 -19.35 10.15 -13.16
CA GLY A 251 -19.76 9.29 -12.05
C GLY A 251 -18.95 9.61 -10.78
N LEU A 252 -17.63 9.77 -10.92
CA LEU A 252 -16.75 10.15 -9.81
C LEU A 252 -17.00 11.59 -9.35
N ILE A 253 -17.02 12.57 -10.26
CA ILE A 253 -17.22 13.99 -9.93
C ILE A 253 -18.54 14.19 -9.18
N LEU A 254 -19.66 13.72 -9.71
CA LEU A 254 -20.97 13.93 -9.09
C LEU A 254 -21.14 13.18 -7.77
N SER A 255 -20.45 12.05 -7.60
CA SER A 255 -20.47 11.29 -6.34
C SER A 255 -19.94 12.11 -5.17
N PHE A 256 -18.99 13.02 -5.43
CA PHE A 256 -18.43 13.90 -4.42
C PHE A 256 -18.97 15.32 -4.49
N ARG A 257 -19.44 15.76 -5.66
CA ARG A 257 -19.86 17.13 -5.97
C ARG A 257 -21.22 17.18 -6.68
N PRO A 258 -22.31 16.81 -5.99
CA PRO A 258 -23.65 16.75 -6.57
C PRO A 258 -24.15 18.12 -7.10
N GLU A 259 -23.63 19.23 -6.60
CA GLU A 259 -23.95 20.58 -7.09
C GLU A 259 -23.53 20.84 -8.54
N LEU A 260 -22.65 20.00 -9.12
CA LEU A 260 -22.25 20.07 -10.52
C LEU A 260 -23.22 19.31 -11.46
N ALA A 261 -24.33 18.81 -10.92
CA ALA A 261 -25.37 18.07 -11.65
C ALA A 261 -25.88 18.77 -12.91
N ASP A 262 -25.97 20.10 -12.91
CA ASP A 262 -26.49 20.87 -14.05
C ASP A 262 -25.49 20.92 -15.22
N LYS A 263 -24.20 20.66 -14.94
CA LYS A 263 -23.14 20.58 -15.95
C LYS A 263 -22.95 19.15 -16.47
N CYS A 264 -23.61 18.16 -15.87
CA CYS A 264 -23.37 16.75 -16.18
C CYS A 264 -24.08 16.30 -17.47
N PRO A 265 -23.37 15.65 -18.39
CA PRO A 265 -23.94 14.98 -19.55
C PRO A 265 -24.54 13.62 -19.14
N TRP A 266 -25.73 13.65 -18.53
CA TRP A 266 -26.40 12.45 -18.00
C TRP A 266 -26.51 11.30 -19.01
N GLU A 267 -26.71 11.63 -20.28
CA GLU A 267 -26.82 10.65 -21.37
C GLU A 267 -25.50 10.01 -21.79
N GLU A 268 -24.35 10.52 -21.33
CA GLU A 268 -23.03 9.96 -21.63
C GLU A 268 -22.49 9.07 -20.49
N LEU A 269 -23.14 9.09 -19.31
CA LEU A 269 -22.77 8.22 -18.19
C LEU A 269 -22.93 6.75 -18.56
N LEU A 270 -21.92 5.94 -18.24
CA LEU A 270 -21.93 4.49 -18.42
C LEU A 270 -22.67 3.80 -17.26
N GLY A 271 -22.88 2.49 -17.38
CA GLY A 271 -23.50 1.69 -16.30
C GLY A 271 -22.74 1.83 -14.97
N ALA A 272 -21.41 1.64 -15.01
CA ALA A 272 -20.52 1.81 -13.86
C ALA A 272 -20.57 3.22 -13.24
N ASP A 273 -20.70 4.27 -14.06
CA ASP A 273 -20.89 5.64 -13.56
C ASP A 273 -22.16 5.75 -12.73
N TRP A 274 -23.26 5.21 -13.26
CA TRP A 274 -24.56 5.25 -12.60
C TRP A 274 -24.60 4.41 -11.33
N SER A 275 -24.04 3.20 -11.36
CA SER A 275 -24.03 2.32 -10.18
C SER A 275 -23.27 2.97 -9.03
N PHE A 276 -22.08 3.51 -9.29
CA PHE A 276 -21.29 4.24 -8.29
C PHE A 276 -21.93 5.55 -7.85
N LEU A 277 -22.48 6.32 -8.79
CA LEU A 277 -23.15 7.59 -8.48
C LEU A 277 -24.36 7.36 -7.58
N LEU A 278 -25.24 6.41 -7.90
CA LEU A 278 -26.43 6.13 -7.11
C LEU A 278 -26.11 5.47 -5.77
N TRP A 279 -25.00 4.74 -5.69
CA TRP A 279 -24.47 4.25 -4.43
C TRP A 279 -24.17 5.40 -3.45
N LYS A 280 -23.49 6.45 -3.92
CA LYS A 280 -23.14 7.63 -3.11
C LYS A 280 -24.26 8.67 -2.99
N GLN A 281 -24.94 8.98 -4.08
CA GLN A 281 -25.87 10.08 -4.27
C GLN A 281 -27.22 9.58 -4.83
N PRO A 282 -28.03 8.89 -4.00
CA PRO A 282 -29.28 8.26 -4.44
C PRO A 282 -30.33 9.26 -4.97
N GLN A 283 -30.22 10.55 -4.66
CA GLN A 283 -31.11 11.60 -5.16
C GLN A 283 -31.06 11.76 -6.69
N PHE A 284 -30.03 11.24 -7.38
CA PHE A 284 -29.97 11.27 -8.85
C PHE A 284 -30.70 10.10 -9.53
N ALA A 285 -31.42 9.27 -8.77
CA ALA A 285 -32.18 8.12 -9.29
C ALA A 285 -33.17 8.49 -10.40
N GLU A 286 -33.78 9.68 -10.35
CA GLU A 286 -34.72 10.14 -11.37
C GLU A 286 -34.04 10.45 -12.72
N LYS A 287 -32.75 10.79 -12.70
CA LYS A 287 -31.96 11.06 -13.90
C LYS A 287 -31.30 9.79 -14.46
N CYS A 288 -31.32 8.69 -13.71
CA CYS A 288 -30.60 7.47 -14.05
C CYS A 288 -31.16 6.80 -15.31
N CYS A 289 -30.27 6.51 -16.25
CA CYS A 289 -30.57 5.64 -17.38
C CYS A 289 -30.43 4.16 -16.96
N TRP A 290 -31.41 3.64 -16.23
CA TRP A 290 -31.43 2.28 -15.66
C TRP A 290 -31.13 1.16 -16.67
N ARG A 291 -31.36 1.40 -17.97
CA ARG A 291 -31.09 0.44 -19.05
C ARG A 291 -29.59 0.20 -19.27
N LYS A 292 -28.73 1.17 -18.92
CA LYS A 292 -27.28 1.09 -19.08
C LYS A 292 -26.57 0.27 -18.02
N LEU A 293 -27.21 0.06 -16.86
CA LEU A 293 -26.69 -0.81 -15.82
C LEU A 293 -26.66 -2.26 -16.33
N ASP A 294 -25.47 -2.85 -16.33
CA ASP A 294 -25.31 -4.29 -16.57
C ASP A 294 -25.64 -5.11 -15.31
N HIS A 295 -25.42 -6.42 -15.36
CA HIS A 295 -25.76 -7.29 -14.25
C HIS A 295 -24.87 -7.03 -13.01
N HIS A 296 -23.59 -6.73 -13.19
CA HIS A 296 -22.65 -6.43 -12.10
C HIS A 296 -23.02 -5.10 -11.44
N ASP A 297 -23.32 -4.09 -12.24
CA ASP A 297 -23.81 -2.79 -11.78
C ASP A 297 -25.04 -2.93 -10.86
N TRP A 298 -25.99 -3.78 -11.25
CA TRP A 298 -27.21 -4.03 -10.48
C TRP A 298 -26.94 -4.74 -9.15
N VAL A 299 -26.11 -5.78 -9.14
CA VAL A 299 -25.75 -6.49 -7.90
C VAL A 299 -25.13 -5.53 -6.90
N ASN A 300 -24.12 -4.78 -7.34
CA ASN A 300 -23.40 -3.82 -6.50
C ASN A 300 -24.33 -2.72 -5.96
N LEU A 301 -25.20 -2.19 -6.81
CA LEU A 301 -26.14 -1.16 -6.41
C LEU A 301 -27.17 -1.68 -5.41
N LEU A 302 -27.78 -2.85 -5.66
CA LEU A 302 -28.84 -3.41 -4.82
C LEU A 302 -28.30 -3.98 -3.51
N GLU A 303 -27.05 -4.44 -3.48
CA GLU A 303 -26.38 -4.85 -2.24
C GLU A 303 -26.36 -3.71 -1.21
N VAL A 304 -26.20 -2.46 -1.65
CA VAL A 304 -26.11 -1.32 -0.72
C VAL A 304 -27.37 -0.47 -0.69
N ARG A 305 -28.14 -0.46 -1.78
CA ARG A 305 -29.32 0.40 -1.99
C ARG A 305 -30.53 -0.44 -2.45
N PRO A 306 -31.07 -1.31 -1.58
CA PRO A 306 -32.17 -2.19 -1.95
C PRO A 306 -33.45 -1.45 -2.36
N GLN A 307 -33.60 -0.16 -2.01
CA GLN A 307 -34.75 0.65 -2.45
C GLN A 307 -34.87 0.81 -3.98
N PHE A 308 -33.79 0.55 -4.74
CA PHE A 308 -33.84 0.61 -6.20
C PHE A 308 -34.32 -0.68 -6.87
N ALA A 309 -34.72 -1.67 -6.08
CA ALA A 309 -35.25 -2.96 -6.55
C ALA A 309 -36.40 -2.84 -7.56
N GLU A 310 -37.26 -1.83 -7.41
CA GLU A 310 -38.38 -1.60 -8.34
C GLU A 310 -37.94 -1.17 -9.74
N LYS A 311 -36.73 -0.62 -9.87
CA LYS A 311 -36.13 -0.21 -11.14
C LYS A 311 -35.26 -1.30 -11.76
N CYS A 312 -34.95 -2.35 -11.00
CA CYS A 312 -34.05 -3.43 -11.42
C CYS A 312 -34.62 -4.24 -12.58
N CYS A 313 -33.78 -4.46 -13.59
CA CYS A 313 -34.06 -5.42 -14.64
C CYS A 313 -33.59 -6.81 -14.20
N TRP A 314 -34.37 -7.47 -13.34
CA TRP A 314 -34.05 -8.79 -12.76
C TRP A 314 -33.63 -9.86 -13.76
N ARG A 315 -34.12 -9.78 -15.00
CA ARG A 315 -33.78 -10.71 -16.10
C ARG A 315 -32.33 -10.59 -16.60
N LYS A 316 -31.61 -9.52 -16.24
CA LYS A 316 -30.19 -9.36 -16.60
C LYS A 316 -29.27 -10.16 -15.69
N LEU A 317 -29.70 -10.48 -14.47
CA LEU A 317 -28.89 -11.18 -13.47
C LEU A 317 -28.77 -12.66 -13.83
N ASN A 318 -27.55 -13.18 -13.85
CA ASN A 318 -27.25 -14.60 -14.01
C ASN A 318 -27.19 -15.31 -12.64
N GLY A 319 -26.96 -16.62 -12.63
CA GLY A 319 -26.95 -17.42 -11.39
C GLY A 319 -25.94 -16.92 -10.35
N ASN A 320 -24.73 -16.53 -10.78
CA ASN A 320 -23.70 -16.00 -9.88
C ASN A 320 -24.10 -14.62 -9.31
N ASP A 321 -24.71 -13.76 -10.12
CA ASP A 321 -25.22 -12.46 -9.66
C ASP A 321 -26.30 -12.63 -8.57
N TRP A 322 -27.22 -13.58 -8.77
CA TRP A 322 -28.26 -13.91 -7.79
C TRP A 322 -27.70 -14.54 -6.53
N ASN A 323 -26.73 -15.44 -6.65
CA ASN A 323 -26.02 -16.01 -5.51
C ASN A 323 -25.45 -14.90 -4.61
N MET A 324 -24.66 -14.00 -5.21
CA MET A 324 -24.10 -12.84 -4.49
C MET A 324 -25.18 -11.96 -3.89
N LEU A 325 -26.21 -11.61 -4.68
CA LEU A 325 -27.26 -10.71 -4.21
C LEU A 325 -28.08 -11.31 -3.06
N LEU A 326 -28.46 -12.59 -3.13
CA LEU A 326 -29.23 -13.26 -2.07
C LEU A 326 -28.40 -13.50 -0.81
N TYR A 327 -27.10 -13.72 -0.95
CA TYR A 327 -26.19 -13.84 0.18
C TYR A 327 -26.19 -12.56 1.05
N HIS A 328 -26.28 -11.39 0.42
CA HIS A 328 -26.27 -10.10 1.11
C HIS A 328 -27.67 -9.50 1.38
N GLN A 329 -28.64 -9.72 0.49
CA GLN A 329 -29.96 -9.09 0.49
C GLN A 329 -31.08 -10.16 0.33
N PRO A 330 -31.35 -10.95 1.39
CA PRO A 330 -32.30 -12.07 1.35
C PRO A 330 -33.74 -11.67 0.99
N GLN A 331 -34.14 -10.42 1.16
CA GLN A 331 -35.48 -9.93 0.82
C GLN A 331 -35.80 -10.02 -0.69
N PHE A 332 -34.81 -10.23 -1.56
CA PHE A 332 -35.02 -10.39 -3.00
C PHE A 332 -35.29 -11.83 -3.43
N ALA A 333 -35.38 -12.77 -2.49
CA ALA A 333 -35.69 -14.18 -2.74
C ALA A 333 -36.93 -14.40 -3.61
N ASP A 334 -37.99 -13.59 -3.45
CA ASP A 334 -39.23 -13.74 -4.22
C ASP A 334 -39.11 -13.24 -5.67
N LYS A 335 -38.00 -12.61 -6.02
CA LYS A 335 -37.67 -12.16 -7.38
C LYS A 335 -36.68 -13.10 -8.09
N CYS A 336 -36.04 -14.00 -7.34
CA CYS A 336 -35.04 -14.91 -7.86
C CYS A 336 -35.70 -16.03 -8.68
N PRO A 337 -35.31 -16.23 -9.95
CA PRO A 337 -35.65 -17.43 -10.70
C PRO A 337 -34.76 -18.57 -10.20
N TRP A 338 -35.17 -19.27 -9.14
CA TRP A 338 -34.36 -20.29 -8.47
C TRP A 338 -33.76 -21.34 -9.41
N GLU A 339 -34.43 -21.65 -10.52
CA GLU A 339 -33.98 -22.58 -11.56
C GLU A 339 -32.63 -22.21 -12.24
N ILE A 340 -32.13 -20.98 -12.08
CA ILE A 340 -30.85 -20.57 -12.69
C ILE A 340 -29.64 -20.74 -11.75
N LEU A 341 -29.86 -21.11 -10.48
CA LEU A 341 -28.79 -21.32 -9.51
C LEU A 341 -28.20 -22.73 -9.65
N THR A 342 -26.89 -22.86 -9.54
CA THR A 342 -26.22 -24.16 -9.50
C THR A 342 -26.23 -24.75 -8.08
N ALA A 343 -25.92 -26.04 -7.94
CA ALA A 343 -25.74 -26.67 -6.62
C ALA A 343 -24.74 -25.89 -5.76
N TRP A 344 -23.67 -25.40 -6.39
CA TRP A 344 -22.63 -24.65 -5.71
C TRP A 344 -23.10 -23.27 -5.22
N ASP A 345 -23.90 -22.57 -6.02
CA ASP A 345 -24.49 -21.29 -5.62
C ASP A 345 -25.38 -21.44 -4.37
N LEU A 346 -26.13 -22.54 -4.31
CA LEU A 346 -27.04 -22.83 -3.22
C LEU A 346 -26.34 -23.16 -1.92
N THR A 347 -25.22 -23.88 -1.97
CA THR A 347 -24.43 -24.16 -0.77
C THR A 347 -24.11 -22.86 -0.01
N LEU A 348 -23.70 -21.82 -0.75
CA LEU A 348 -23.31 -20.54 -0.15
C LEU A 348 -24.54 -19.77 0.37
N VAL A 349 -25.63 -19.72 -0.39
CA VAL A 349 -26.84 -19.00 0.01
C VAL A 349 -27.56 -19.68 1.17
N ILE A 350 -27.73 -21.01 1.14
CA ILE A 350 -28.44 -21.79 2.16
C ILE A 350 -27.64 -21.88 3.45
N SER A 351 -26.30 -21.98 3.39
CA SER A 351 -25.48 -21.97 4.62
C SER A 351 -25.68 -20.70 5.44
N LYS A 352 -25.91 -19.55 4.77
CA LYS A 352 -26.18 -18.26 5.42
C LYS A 352 -27.66 -18.01 5.70
N HIS A 353 -28.55 -18.46 4.83
CA HIS A 353 -30.00 -18.24 4.89
C HIS A 353 -30.77 -19.56 4.72
N PRO A 354 -30.80 -20.43 5.74
CA PRO A 354 -31.35 -21.79 5.64
C PRO A 354 -32.81 -21.86 5.19
N GLN A 355 -33.61 -20.81 5.46
CA GLN A 355 -35.01 -20.71 5.07
C GLN A 355 -35.24 -20.76 3.55
N PHE A 356 -34.20 -20.56 2.74
CA PHE A 356 -34.31 -20.64 1.28
C PHE A 356 -34.31 -22.07 0.73
N ALA A 357 -33.98 -23.06 1.55
CA ALA A 357 -34.10 -24.46 1.16
C ALA A 357 -35.53 -24.83 0.71
N GLU A 358 -36.57 -24.20 1.29
CA GLU A 358 -37.97 -24.49 0.95
C GLU A 358 -38.41 -23.90 -0.40
N LYS A 359 -37.70 -22.90 -0.93
CA LYS A 359 -38.07 -22.22 -2.19
C LYS A 359 -37.52 -22.91 -3.43
N TYR A 360 -36.71 -23.94 -3.24
CA TYR A 360 -35.84 -24.46 -4.27
C TYR A 360 -36.37 -25.74 -4.95
N PRO A 361 -36.31 -25.86 -6.29
CA PRO A 361 -36.77 -27.06 -7.01
C PRO A 361 -35.74 -28.19 -6.95
N TRP A 362 -35.62 -28.85 -5.79
CA TRP A 362 -34.66 -29.93 -5.54
C TRP A 362 -34.71 -31.09 -6.54
N GLU A 363 -35.85 -31.31 -7.19
CA GLU A 363 -36.06 -32.38 -8.17
C GLU A 363 -35.21 -32.24 -9.45
N GLN A 364 -34.53 -31.10 -9.63
CA GLN A 364 -33.66 -30.84 -10.78
C GLN A 364 -32.21 -31.32 -10.57
N PHE A 365 -31.85 -31.81 -9.37
CA PHE A 365 -30.49 -32.15 -9.00
C PHE A 365 -30.20 -33.65 -9.09
N THR A 366 -28.97 -33.98 -9.50
CA THR A 366 -28.51 -35.37 -9.51
C THR A 366 -28.20 -35.83 -8.08
N SER A 367 -28.08 -37.15 -7.87
CA SER A 367 -27.64 -37.70 -6.58
C SER A 367 -26.30 -37.12 -6.15
N ASP A 368 -25.37 -36.89 -7.09
CA ASP A 368 -24.03 -36.36 -6.81
C ASP A 368 -24.07 -34.91 -6.32
N ASP A 369 -24.99 -34.10 -6.86
CA ASP A 369 -25.17 -32.71 -6.44
C ASP A 369 -25.75 -32.62 -5.01
N LEU A 370 -26.70 -33.50 -4.68
CA LEU A 370 -27.31 -33.58 -3.35
C LEU A 370 -26.27 -34.06 -2.31
N ASP A 371 -25.43 -35.02 -2.67
CA ASP A 371 -24.34 -35.49 -1.81
C ASP A 371 -23.32 -34.37 -1.54
N PHE A 372 -22.97 -33.57 -2.56
CA PHE A 372 -22.10 -32.39 -2.40
C PHE A 372 -22.71 -31.33 -1.47
N LEU A 373 -24.00 -31.04 -1.62
CA LEU A 373 -24.74 -30.10 -0.77
C LEU A 373 -24.83 -30.56 0.69
N LEU A 374 -25.07 -31.85 0.92
CA LEU A 374 -25.07 -32.44 2.26
C LEU A 374 -23.69 -32.33 2.91
N LEU A 375 -22.62 -32.71 2.20
CA LEU A 375 -21.24 -32.64 2.71
C LEU A 375 -20.82 -31.22 3.10
N THR A 376 -21.20 -30.21 2.30
CA THR A 376 -20.81 -28.81 2.53
C THR A 376 -21.67 -28.12 3.59
N CYS A 377 -22.97 -28.37 3.64
CA CYS A 377 -23.85 -27.82 4.69
C CYS A 377 -23.52 -28.39 6.08
N PHE A 378 -23.11 -29.67 6.18
CA PHE A 378 -22.69 -30.27 7.45
C PHE A 378 -21.35 -29.73 7.98
N GLN A 379 -20.43 -29.30 7.10
CA GLN A 379 -19.16 -28.70 7.51
C GLN A 379 -19.32 -27.29 8.07
N TYR A 380 -20.24 -26.47 7.54
CA TYR A 380 -20.43 -25.08 7.98
C TYR A 380 -21.29 -24.91 9.25
N GLN A 381 -21.95 -25.96 9.73
CA GLN A 381 -22.69 -25.94 11.01
C GLN A 381 -21.84 -26.32 12.24
N GLN A 382 -20.55 -26.65 12.05
CA GLN A 382 -19.63 -27.02 13.15
C GLN A 382 -18.58 -25.96 13.52
N ASP A 383 -18.54 -24.83 12.81
CA ASP A 383 -17.75 -23.63 13.13
C ASP A 383 -18.68 -22.47 13.52
#